data_AF-A0A3D0S253-F1
#
_entry.id   AF-A0A3D0S253-F1
#
_cell.length_a   1.000
_cell.length_b   1.000
_cell.length_c   1.000
_cell.angle_alpha   90.00
_cell.angle_beta   90.00
_cell.angle_gamma   90.00
#
_symmetry.space_group_name_H-M   'P 1'
#
loop_
_entity.id
_entity.type
_entity.pdbx_description
1 polymer ?
#
loop_
_entity_poly.entity_id
_entity_poly.type
_entity_poly.pdbx_seq_one_letter_code
_entity_poly.pdbx_strand_id
1 'polypeptide(L)'
;MNSFHRDQLTELRRLGVTDEQLVELRRILPLCRAEALAPLTSMTDVRDELTQLRKVMDAALTTLKRWESARVQTPALAEARARVLEASFDLAEKGTATGDAADAVHFAMIVAEQAAARLPKMQRRPEASAGPILRIHEALVRGWGRTYYTVRRGDDAPGDAGGAIPPFPHVPSSGATSPFRKIVGICFDAALGTRDNDPERAIKAFMRWRAGAKRSQGRQVP
;
A
#
# COMPACT_ATOMS: atom_id res chain seq x y z
N MET A 1 11.14 -20.68 -6.53
CA MET A 1 11.21 -19.25 -6.91
C MET A 1 10.01 -18.96 -7.80
N ASN A 2 9.10 -18.07 -7.41
CA ASN A 2 7.95 -17.71 -8.26
C ASN A 2 8.48 -16.98 -9.50
N SER A 3 8.24 -17.53 -10.69
CA SER A 3 8.73 -16.96 -11.95
C SER A 3 7.78 -17.32 -13.07
N PHE A 4 7.77 -16.51 -14.13
CA PHE A 4 6.97 -16.79 -15.31
C PHE A 4 7.64 -17.87 -16.16
N HIS A 5 6.85 -18.88 -16.55
CA HIS A 5 7.25 -19.86 -17.56
C HIS A 5 7.39 -19.22 -18.94
N ARG A 6 8.10 -19.89 -19.86
CA ARG A 6 8.33 -19.38 -21.22
C ARG A 6 7.03 -19.03 -21.95
N ASP A 7 6.01 -19.89 -21.84
CA ASP A 7 4.73 -19.68 -22.50
C ASP A 7 3.96 -18.48 -21.91
N GLN A 8 4.05 -18.30 -20.59
CA GLN A 8 3.48 -17.14 -19.90
C GLN A 8 4.17 -15.84 -20.34
N LEU A 9 5.50 -15.84 -20.52
CA LEU A 9 6.24 -14.68 -21.02
C LEU A 9 5.86 -14.33 -22.46
N THR A 10 5.70 -15.34 -23.32
CA THR A 10 5.24 -15.14 -24.71
C THR A 10 3.84 -14.53 -24.74
N GLU A 11 2.92 -15.05 -23.92
CA GLU A 11 1.56 -14.53 -23.85
C GLU A 11 1.50 -13.11 -23.27
N LEU A 12 2.26 -12.81 -22.22
CA LEU A 12 2.33 -11.45 -21.66
C LEU A 12 2.82 -10.44 -22.71
N ARG A 13 3.83 -10.80 -23.51
CA ARG A 13 4.28 -9.95 -24.62
C ARG A 13 3.22 -9.78 -25.70
N ARG A 14 2.50 -10.85 -26.05
CA ARG A 14 1.36 -10.77 -26.98
C ARG A 14 0.26 -9.83 -26.47
N LEU A 15 0.08 -9.75 -25.16
CA LEU A 15 -0.86 -8.83 -24.50
C LEU A 15 -0.33 -7.39 -24.40
N GLY A 16 0.85 -7.09 -24.95
CA GLY A 16 1.45 -5.75 -24.98
C GLY A 16 2.23 -5.37 -23.73
N VAL A 17 2.57 -6.34 -22.87
CA VAL A 17 3.39 -6.08 -21.68
C VAL A 17 4.85 -5.90 -22.09
N THR A 18 5.43 -4.75 -21.75
CA THR A 18 6.83 -4.41 -22.07
C THR A 18 7.82 -5.15 -21.17
N ASP A 19 9.10 -5.22 -21.57
CA ASP A 19 10.11 -5.90 -20.76
C ASP A 19 10.29 -5.25 -19.37
N GLU A 20 10.20 -3.92 -19.27
CA GLU A 20 10.23 -3.21 -17.98
C GLU A 20 9.03 -3.57 -17.08
N GLN A 21 7.85 -3.74 -17.68
CA GLN A 21 6.68 -4.23 -16.94
C GLN A 21 6.87 -5.67 -16.49
N LEU A 22 7.49 -6.55 -17.31
CA LEU A 22 7.81 -7.92 -16.91
C LEU A 22 8.78 -7.96 -15.72
N VAL A 23 9.78 -7.07 -15.68
CA VAL A 23 10.70 -6.95 -14.55
C VAL A 23 9.96 -6.58 -13.26
N GLU A 24 9.12 -5.55 -13.30
CA GLU A 24 8.35 -5.13 -12.13
C GLU A 24 7.32 -6.19 -11.70
N LEU A 25 6.68 -6.88 -12.65
CA LEU A 25 5.75 -7.99 -12.37
C LEU A 25 6.45 -9.15 -11.66
N ARG A 26 7.63 -9.57 -12.12
CA ARG A 26 8.41 -10.64 -11.46
C ARG A 26 8.75 -10.28 -10.02
N ARG A 27 9.10 -9.02 -9.75
CA ARG A 27 9.44 -8.54 -8.41
C ARG A 27 8.27 -8.66 -7.42
N ILE A 28 7.03 -8.51 -7.89
CA ILE A 28 5.85 -8.51 -7.02
C ILE A 28 5.20 -9.90 -6.85
N LEU A 29 5.59 -10.93 -7.61
CA LEU A 29 5.00 -12.27 -7.51
C LEU A 29 5.02 -12.87 -6.09
N PRO A 30 6.10 -12.74 -5.29
CA PRO A 30 6.09 -13.24 -3.90
C PRO A 30 5.06 -12.51 -3.03
N LEU A 31 4.91 -11.19 -3.21
CA LEU A 31 3.94 -10.38 -2.48
C LEU A 31 2.51 -10.73 -2.89
N CYS A 32 2.25 -10.89 -4.18
CA CYS A 32 0.95 -11.34 -4.68
C CYS A 32 0.55 -12.69 -4.10
N ARG A 33 1.50 -13.64 -3.98
CA ARG A 33 1.25 -14.94 -3.33
C ARG A 33 0.86 -14.75 -1.86
N ALA A 34 1.66 -13.98 -1.12
CA ALA A 34 1.40 -13.74 0.30
C ALA A 34 0.02 -13.09 0.53
N GLU A 35 -0.31 -12.05 -0.22
CA GLU A 35 -1.58 -11.32 -0.08
C GLU A 35 -2.79 -12.09 -0.61
N ALA A 36 -2.62 -13.00 -1.58
CA ALA A 36 -3.69 -13.85 -2.10
C ALA A 36 -4.03 -15.02 -1.16
N LEU A 37 -3.04 -15.52 -0.42
CA LEU A 37 -3.21 -16.60 0.56
C LEU A 37 -3.55 -16.08 1.96
N ALA A 38 -3.33 -14.78 2.23
CA ALA A 38 -3.65 -14.19 3.51
C ALA A 38 -5.16 -14.27 3.79
N PRO A 39 -5.57 -14.62 5.02
CA PRO A 39 -6.98 -14.55 5.41
C PRO A 39 -7.47 -13.11 5.28
N LEU A 40 -8.71 -12.96 4.80
CA LEU A 40 -9.34 -11.65 4.69
C LEU A 40 -9.61 -11.11 6.10
N THR A 41 -8.90 -10.07 6.49
CA THR A 41 -9.12 -9.39 7.78
C THR A 41 -10.56 -8.88 7.84
N SER A 42 -11.29 -9.25 8.89
CA SER A 42 -12.65 -8.77 9.05
C SER A 42 -12.65 -7.32 9.52
N MET A 43 -13.73 -6.59 9.24
CA MET A 43 -13.90 -5.23 9.76
C MET A 43 -13.98 -5.18 11.29
N THR A 44 -14.34 -6.31 11.92
CA THR A 44 -14.27 -6.46 13.38
C THR A 44 -12.82 -6.50 13.83
N ASP A 45 -11.99 -7.34 13.20
CA ASP A 45 -10.56 -7.44 13.52
C ASP A 45 -9.85 -6.08 13.33
N VAL A 46 -10.12 -5.38 12.22
CA VAL A 46 -9.56 -4.03 11.99
C VAL A 46 -10.01 -3.04 13.06
N ARG A 47 -11.28 -3.12 13.50
CA ARG A 47 -11.79 -2.26 14.58
C ARG A 47 -11.11 -2.59 15.90
N ASP A 48 -10.91 -3.87 16.19
CA ASP A 48 -10.27 -4.34 17.42
C ASP A 48 -8.79 -3.94 17.43
N GLU A 49 -8.08 -4.06 16.31
CA GLU A 49 -6.71 -3.58 16.13
C GLU A 49 -6.59 -2.07 16.33
N LEU A 50 -7.47 -1.25 15.73
CA LEU A 50 -7.49 0.20 15.94
C LEU A 50 -7.83 0.58 17.39
N THR A 51 -8.75 -0.16 18.02
CA THR A 51 -9.11 0.03 19.43
C THR A 51 -7.93 -0.31 20.34
N GLN A 52 -7.20 -1.37 20.03
CA GLN A 52 -6.00 -1.78 20.76
C GLN A 52 -4.88 -0.76 20.58
N LEU A 53 -4.67 -0.27 19.36
CA LEU A 53 -3.71 0.79 19.07
C LEU A 53 -4.00 2.05 19.90
N ARG A 54 -5.28 2.47 19.95
CA ARG A 54 -5.72 3.60 20.78
C ARG A 54 -5.38 3.39 22.26
N LYS A 55 -5.66 2.20 22.81
CA LYS A 55 -5.36 1.88 24.22
C LYS A 55 -3.87 1.95 24.53
N VAL A 56 -3.02 1.42 23.64
CA VAL A 56 -1.56 1.46 23.81
C VAL A 56 -1.07 2.91 23.76
N MET A 57 -1.59 3.72 22.83
CA MET A 57 -1.23 5.14 22.73
C MET A 57 -1.69 5.95 23.95
N ASP A 58 -2.88 5.69 24.49
CA ASP A 58 -3.37 6.34 25.71
C ASP A 58 -2.49 6.05 26.93
N ALA A 59 -2.06 4.80 27.10
CA ALA A 59 -1.13 4.40 28.16
C ALA A 59 0.25 5.07 28.01
N ALA A 60 0.76 5.16 26.78
CA ALA A 60 2.01 5.85 26.47
C ALA A 60 1.90 7.36 26.76
N LEU A 61 0.82 8.01 26.30
CA LEU A 61 0.55 9.42 26.53
C LEU A 61 0.46 9.75 28.03
N THR A 62 -0.26 8.92 28.80
CA THR A 62 -0.37 9.06 30.25
C THR A 62 0.99 8.97 30.92
N THR A 63 1.85 8.04 30.48
CA THR A 63 3.20 7.87 31.02
C THR A 63 4.07 9.10 30.72
N LEU A 64 4.05 9.59 29.49
CA LEU A 64 4.83 10.76 29.07
C LEU A 64 4.38 12.03 29.81
N LYS A 65 3.07 12.29 29.91
CA LYS A 65 2.52 13.43 30.65
C LYS A 65 2.84 13.36 32.15
N ARG A 66 2.80 12.16 32.74
CA ARG A 66 3.21 11.96 34.14
C ARG A 66 4.70 12.25 34.33
N TRP A 67 5.54 11.82 33.40
CA TRP A 67 6.96 12.15 33.44
C TRP A 67 7.14 13.66 33.36
N GLU A 68 6.51 14.34 32.41
CA GLU A 68 6.61 15.79 32.22
C GLU A 68 6.15 16.59 33.45
N SER A 69 5.00 16.23 34.01
CA SER A 69 4.37 16.91 35.16
C SER A 69 4.96 16.53 36.53
N ALA A 70 5.94 15.62 36.59
CA ALA A 70 6.59 15.21 37.83
C ALA A 70 7.28 16.40 38.51
N ARG A 71 6.68 16.90 39.61
CA ARG A 71 7.19 18.04 40.40
C ARG A 71 8.57 17.78 41.04
N VAL A 72 8.89 16.51 41.30
CA VAL A 72 10.18 16.09 41.84
C VAL A 72 10.95 15.41 40.70
N GLN A 73 11.97 16.08 40.18
CA GLN A 73 12.94 15.42 39.30
C GLN A 73 13.76 14.44 40.12
N THR A 74 13.44 13.15 39.98
CA THR A 74 14.33 12.09 40.46
C THR A 74 15.43 11.84 39.43
N PRO A 75 16.63 11.38 39.85
CA PRO A 75 17.69 11.01 38.92
C PRO A 75 17.23 9.99 37.85
N ALA A 76 16.36 9.04 38.22
CA ALA A 76 15.81 8.06 37.29
C ALA A 76 14.92 8.70 36.20
N LEU A 77 14.11 9.70 36.54
CA LEU A 77 13.29 10.44 35.59
C LEU A 77 14.15 11.30 34.65
N ALA A 78 15.23 11.89 35.16
CA ALA A 78 16.17 12.65 34.34
C ALA A 78 16.90 11.75 33.32
N GLU A 79 17.40 10.60 33.76
CA GLU A 79 18.04 9.60 32.88
C GLU A 79 17.07 9.11 31.80
N ALA A 80 15.83 8.74 32.19
CA ALA A 80 14.83 8.26 31.22
C ALA A 80 14.52 9.30 30.13
N ARG A 81 14.40 10.59 30.50
CA ARG A 81 14.19 11.68 29.54
C ARG A 81 15.38 11.88 28.62
N ALA A 82 16.61 11.82 29.16
CA ALA A 82 17.83 11.94 28.37
C ALA A 82 17.95 10.83 27.32
N ARG A 83 17.63 9.58 27.69
CA ARG A 83 17.61 8.43 26.77
C ARG A 83 16.56 8.57 25.67
N VAL A 84 15.38 9.09 25.98
CA VAL A 84 14.34 9.34 24.97
C VAL A 84 14.80 10.42 23.99
N LEU A 85 15.44 11.48 24.48
CA LEU A 85 15.98 12.55 23.64
C LEU A 85 17.11 12.04 22.73
N GLU A 86 18.04 11.27 23.28
CA GLU A 86 19.15 10.62 22.55
C GLU A 86 18.60 9.71 21.43
N ALA A 87 17.69 8.80 21.77
CA ALA A 87 17.07 7.91 20.79
C ALA A 87 16.30 8.67 19.69
N SER A 88 15.72 9.83 20.01
CA SER A 88 15.09 10.67 19.00
C SER A 88 16.09 11.33 18.06
N PHE A 89 17.24 11.78 18.55
CA PHE A 89 18.28 12.36 17.71
C PHE A 89 18.79 11.34 16.69
N ASP A 90 18.99 10.09 17.11
CA ASP A 90 19.42 8.99 16.25
C ASP A 90 18.41 8.68 15.12
N LEU A 91 17.12 8.89 15.36
CA LEU A 91 16.07 8.54 14.41
C LEU A 91 15.70 9.65 13.42
N ALA A 92 15.80 10.92 13.82
CA ALA A 92 15.21 12.03 13.05
C ALA A 92 16.18 13.19 12.79
N GLU A 93 17.45 13.08 13.19
CA GLU A 93 18.47 14.16 13.16
C GLU A 93 18.05 15.44 13.91
N LYS A 94 16.88 15.44 14.55
CA LYS A 94 16.30 16.49 15.37
C LYS A 94 15.81 15.82 16.65
N GLY A 95 16.35 16.25 17.78
CA GLY A 95 15.92 15.77 19.09
C GLY A 95 14.47 16.15 19.33
N THR A 96 13.64 15.15 19.60
CA THR A 96 12.23 15.32 19.99
C THR A 96 12.21 15.28 21.51
N ALA A 97 11.77 16.38 22.15
CA ALA A 97 11.60 16.38 23.59
C ALA A 97 10.42 15.47 23.99
N THR A 98 10.35 15.07 25.26
CA THR A 98 9.25 14.20 25.73
C THR A 98 7.86 14.81 25.54
N GLY A 99 7.73 16.15 25.51
CA GLY A 99 6.49 16.86 25.20
C GLY A 99 6.08 16.70 23.74
N ASP A 100 7.00 16.91 22.80
CA ASP A 100 6.75 16.70 21.37
C ASP A 100 6.40 15.23 21.06
N ALA A 101 7.02 14.29 21.76
CA ALA A 101 6.68 12.86 21.67
C ALA A 101 5.27 12.58 22.20
N ALA A 102 4.84 13.26 23.27
CA ALA A 102 3.49 13.15 23.80
C ALA A 102 2.44 13.69 22.80
N ASP A 103 2.72 14.81 22.14
CA ASP A 103 1.84 15.37 21.11
C ASP A 103 1.71 14.46 19.89
N ALA A 104 2.82 13.87 19.43
CA ALA A 104 2.80 12.89 18.34
C ALA A 104 1.95 11.65 18.68
N VAL A 105 2.12 11.11 19.89
CA VAL A 105 1.31 9.97 20.39
C VAL A 105 -0.16 10.36 20.51
N HIS A 106 -0.45 11.56 21.02
CA HIS A 106 -1.82 12.07 21.13
C HIS A 106 -2.49 12.21 19.78
N PHE A 107 -1.79 12.77 18.79
CA PHE A 107 -2.32 12.89 17.43
C PHE A 107 -2.59 11.52 16.80
N ALA A 108 -1.66 10.57 16.94
CA ALA A 108 -1.84 9.21 16.45
C ALA A 108 -3.03 8.50 17.10
N MET A 109 -3.26 8.73 18.40
CA MET A 109 -4.41 8.22 19.13
C MET A 109 -5.74 8.76 18.56
N ILE A 110 -5.82 10.08 18.31
CA ILE A 110 -6.99 10.71 17.70
C ILE A 110 -7.24 10.16 16.28
N VAL A 111 -6.18 9.97 15.49
CA VAL A 111 -6.30 9.38 14.14
C VAL A 111 -6.86 7.97 14.21
N ALA A 112 -6.36 7.13 15.12
CA ALA A 112 -6.85 5.76 15.30
C ALA A 112 -8.32 5.73 15.73
N GLU A 113 -8.72 6.61 16.65
CA GLU A 113 -10.10 6.74 17.10
C GLU A 113 -11.04 7.22 15.99
N GLN A 114 -10.67 8.27 15.26
CA GLN A 114 -11.45 8.76 14.12
C GLN A 114 -11.54 7.71 13.01
N ALA A 115 -10.46 6.97 12.75
CA ALA A 115 -10.48 5.87 11.79
C ALA A 115 -11.46 4.79 12.22
N ALA A 116 -11.42 4.34 13.48
CA ALA A 116 -12.32 3.34 14.03
C ALA A 116 -13.79 3.78 13.98
N ALA A 117 -14.08 5.05 14.31
CA ALA A 117 -15.42 5.62 14.26
C ALA A 117 -15.97 5.74 12.83
N ARG A 118 -15.09 5.99 11.85
CA ARG A 118 -15.44 6.12 10.44
C ARG A 118 -15.49 4.78 9.70
N LEU A 119 -15.07 3.68 10.34
CA LEU A 119 -15.20 2.35 9.75
C LEU A 119 -16.68 2.03 9.45
N PRO A 120 -17.00 1.57 8.23
CA PRO A 120 -18.37 1.15 7.92
C PRO A 120 -18.87 0.08 8.90
N LYS A 121 -20.12 0.25 9.37
CA LYS A 121 -20.76 -0.66 10.33
C LYS A 121 -20.99 -2.06 9.77
N MET A 122 -21.07 -2.19 8.44
CA MET A 122 -21.34 -3.46 7.77
C MET A 122 -20.28 -3.73 6.72
N GLN A 123 -19.57 -4.85 6.87
CA GLN A 123 -18.76 -5.42 5.81
C GLN A 123 -19.67 -6.25 4.90
N ARG A 124 -19.86 -5.83 3.65
CA ARG A 124 -20.38 -6.78 2.65
C ARG A 124 -19.34 -7.90 2.54
N ARG A 125 -19.78 -9.17 2.59
CA ARG A 125 -18.90 -10.36 2.59
C ARG A 125 -17.73 -10.14 1.62
N PRO A 126 -16.47 -10.09 2.09
CA PRO A 126 -15.35 -9.83 1.21
C PRO A 126 -15.18 -11.06 0.31
N GLU A 127 -15.49 -10.89 -0.98
CA GLU A 127 -15.46 -11.99 -1.95
C GLU A 127 -14.03 -12.37 -2.34
N ALA A 128 -13.07 -11.44 -2.28
CA ALA A 128 -11.66 -11.66 -2.60
C ALA A 128 -10.80 -10.48 -2.12
N SER A 129 -9.49 -10.70 -1.94
CA SER A 129 -8.51 -9.64 -1.63
C SER A 129 -8.26 -8.77 -2.87
N ALA A 130 -8.25 -7.45 -2.67
CA ALA A 130 -7.88 -6.50 -3.72
C ALA A 130 -6.36 -6.26 -3.83
N GLY A 131 -5.60 -6.63 -2.79
CA GLY A 131 -4.17 -6.35 -2.67
C GLY A 131 -3.34 -6.87 -3.85
N PRO A 132 -3.45 -8.17 -4.22
CA PRO A 132 -2.68 -8.72 -5.33
C PRO A 132 -2.90 -7.97 -6.65
N ILE A 133 -4.13 -7.52 -6.91
CA ILE A 133 -4.48 -6.77 -8.13
C ILE A 133 -3.90 -5.35 -8.09
N LEU A 134 -3.91 -4.70 -6.93
CA LEU A 134 -3.26 -3.41 -6.73
C LEU A 134 -1.77 -3.51 -7.07
N ARG A 135 -1.07 -4.52 -6.56
CA ARG A 135 0.37 -4.74 -6.82
C ARG A 135 0.66 -4.99 -8.31
N ILE A 136 -0.14 -5.83 -8.95
CA ILE A 136 -0.03 -6.09 -10.40
C ILE A 136 -0.23 -4.79 -11.19
N HIS A 137 -1.27 -4.03 -10.88
CA HIS A 137 -1.54 -2.77 -11.57
C HIS A 137 -0.43 -1.72 -11.34
N GLU A 138 0.06 -1.57 -10.11
CA GLU A 138 1.19 -0.69 -9.78
C GLU A 138 2.46 -1.08 -10.54
N ALA A 139 2.78 -2.38 -10.62
CA ALA A 139 3.91 -2.87 -11.39
C ALA A 139 3.78 -2.58 -12.89
N LEU A 140 2.59 -2.78 -13.48
CA LEU A 140 2.33 -2.43 -14.88
C LEU A 140 2.48 -0.93 -15.14
N VAL A 141 1.95 -0.07 -14.26
CA VAL A 141 2.08 1.39 -14.38
C VAL A 141 3.54 1.81 -14.23
N ARG A 142 4.27 1.26 -13.27
CA ARG A 142 5.69 1.60 -13.04
C ARG A 142 6.57 1.18 -14.20
N GLY A 143 6.40 -0.04 -14.72
CA GLY A 143 7.15 -0.53 -15.88
C GLY A 143 6.82 0.25 -17.16
N TRP A 144 5.56 0.64 -17.35
CA TRP A 144 5.16 1.56 -18.41
C TRP A 144 5.89 2.89 -18.27
N GLY A 145 5.92 3.43 -17.05
CA GLY A 145 6.61 4.68 -16.80
C GLY A 145 8.11 4.62 -17.05
N ARG A 146 8.78 3.50 -16.72
CA ARG A 146 10.18 3.26 -17.09
C ARG A 146 10.38 3.12 -18.60
N THR A 147 9.41 2.56 -19.30
CA THR A 147 9.51 2.43 -20.77
C THR A 147 9.46 3.80 -21.46
N TYR A 148 8.61 4.72 -20.99
CA TYR A 148 8.31 5.97 -21.74
C TYR A 148 8.74 7.28 -21.07
N TYR A 149 8.96 7.33 -19.75
CA TYR A 149 9.40 8.56 -19.05
C TYR A 149 10.92 8.61 -18.80
N THR A 150 11.60 7.48 -18.60
CA THR A 150 13.08 7.48 -18.39
C THR A 150 13.88 7.66 -19.69
N VAL A 151 13.32 7.28 -20.84
CA VAL A 151 13.96 7.48 -22.17
C VAL A 151 14.07 8.96 -22.54
N ARG A 152 13.22 9.83 -21.97
CA ARG A 152 13.22 11.28 -22.28
C ARG A 152 14.25 12.11 -21.50
N ARG A 153 14.95 11.53 -20.53
CA ARG A 153 15.86 12.28 -19.64
C ARG A 153 17.33 12.23 -20.08
N GLY A 154 17.64 11.55 -21.18
CA GLY A 154 19.00 11.13 -21.52
C GLY A 154 19.61 11.65 -22.82
N ASP A 155 18.86 12.26 -23.74
CA ASP A 155 19.41 12.64 -25.05
C ASP A 155 19.10 14.11 -25.40
N ASP A 156 20.16 14.89 -25.56
CA ASP A 156 20.19 16.14 -26.29
C ASP A 156 19.82 15.89 -27.77
N ALA A 157 18.67 16.40 -28.24
CA ALA A 157 18.49 16.73 -29.65
C ALA A 157 17.44 17.84 -29.83
N PRO A 158 17.77 18.94 -30.55
CA PRO A 158 16.82 19.95 -30.97
C PRO A 158 16.08 19.46 -32.22
N GLY A 159 14.76 19.44 -32.18
CA GLY A 159 13.95 19.14 -33.36
C GLY A 159 12.61 18.49 -33.02
N ASP A 160 11.55 19.05 -33.60
CA ASP A 160 10.18 18.56 -33.51
C ASP A 160 10.04 17.04 -33.61
N ALA A 161 9.69 16.41 -32.50
CA ALA A 161 8.89 15.19 -32.50
C ALA A 161 8.00 15.23 -31.26
N GLY A 162 6.85 15.91 -31.39
CA GLY A 162 5.70 15.83 -30.50
C GLY A 162 5.06 14.44 -30.47
N GLY A 163 5.84 13.40 -30.19
CA GLY A 163 5.33 12.08 -29.85
C GLY A 163 4.66 12.16 -28.49
N ALA A 164 3.33 12.27 -28.49
CA ALA A 164 2.53 12.09 -27.28
C ALA A 164 2.86 10.71 -26.69
N ILE A 165 3.11 10.64 -25.38
CA ILE A 165 3.29 9.36 -24.69
C ILE A 165 2.01 8.55 -24.92
N PRO A 166 2.11 7.32 -25.45
CA PRO A 166 0.92 6.52 -25.70
C PRO A 166 0.15 6.31 -24.40
N PRO A 167 -1.20 6.26 -24.46
CA PRO A 167 -2.01 6.02 -23.27
C PRO A 167 -1.68 4.64 -22.69
N PHE A 168 -1.68 4.54 -21.36
CA PHE A 168 -1.45 3.27 -20.67
C PHE A 168 -2.49 2.22 -21.08
N PRO A 169 -2.09 1.09 -21.69
CA PRO A 169 -3.04 0.20 -22.37
C PRO A 169 -3.77 -0.76 -21.42
N HIS A 170 -3.25 -1.01 -20.21
CA HIS A 170 -3.77 -2.05 -19.32
C HIS A 170 -4.76 -1.51 -18.28
N VAL A 171 -5.86 -0.94 -18.76
CA VAL A 171 -6.93 -0.43 -17.88
C VAL A 171 -7.57 -1.59 -17.11
N PRO A 172 -7.71 -1.49 -15.76
CA PRO A 172 -8.35 -2.52 -14.96
C PRO A 172 -9.76 -2.87 -15.45
N SER A 173 -10.00 -4.14 -15.78
CA SER A 173 -11.31 -4.65 -16.20
C SER A 173 -11.43 -6.14 -15.92
N SER A 174 -12.62 -6.58 -15.48
CA SER A 174 -12.93 -7.99 -15.23
C SER A 174 -13.56 -8.71 -16.44
N GLY A 175 -13.70 -8.02 -17.59
CA GLY A 175 -14.30 -8.61 -18.79
C GLY A 175 -13.52 -9.82 -19.29
N ALA A 176 -14.21 -10.84 -19.79
CA ALA A 176 -13.58 -12.10 -20.25
C ALA A 176 -12.54 -11.88 -21.38
N THR A 177 -12.75 -10.87 -22.22
CA THR A 177 -11.84 -10.50 -23.30
C THR A 177 -10.77 -9.49 -22.88
N SER A 178 -10.78 -9.01 -21.63
CA SER A 178 -9.86 -7.97 -21.17
C SER A 178 -8.42 -8.48 -21.15
N PRO A 179 -7.47 -7.76 -21.79
CA PRO A 179 -6.04 -8.04 -21.64
C PRO A 179 -5.59 -7.99 -20.18
N PHE A 180 -6.14 -7.06 -19.39
CA PHE A 180 -5.82 -6.93 -17.97
C PHE A 180 -6.21 -8.19 -17.19
N ARG A 181 -7.41 -8.74 -17.42
CA ARG A 181 -7.85 -10.01 -16.79
C ARG A 181 -6.90 -11.16 -17.12
N LYS A 182 -6.45 -11.27 -18.38
CA LYS A 182 -5.51 -12.31 -18.81
C LYS A 182 -4.14 -12.15 -18.15
N ILE A 183 -3.61 -10.92 -18.10
CA ILE A 183 -2.34 -10.62 -17.40
C ILE A 183 -2.42 -11.02 -15.92
N VAL A 184 -3.51 -10.66 -15.23
CA VAL A 184 -3.74 -11.05 -13.84
C VAL A 184 -3.79 -12.56 -13.68
N GLY A 185 -4.52 -13.26 -14.56
CA GLY A 185 -4.58 -14.73 -14.55
C GLY A 185 -3.19 -15.37 -14.65
N ILE A 186 -2.35 -14.86 -15.55
CA ILE A 186 -0.95 -15.32 -15.69
C ILE A 186 -0.14 -15.03 -14.42
N CYS A 187 -0.31 -13.86 -13.80
CA CYS A 187 0.37 -13.51 -12.55
C CYS A 187 -0.06 -14.41 -11.39
N PHE A 188 -1.35 -14.76 -11.32
CA PHE A 188 -1.88 -15.65 -10.28
C PHE A 188 -1.40 -17.08 -10.49
N ASP A 189 -1.42 -17.59 -11.72
CA ASP A 189 -0.87 -18.90 -12.08
C ASP A 189 0.61 -18.99 -11.70
N ALA A 190 1.41 -17.96 -12.05
CA ALA A 190 2.83 -17.90 -11.70
C ALA A 190 3.11 -17.72 -10.19
N ALA A 191 2.23 -17.06 -9.44
CA ALA A 191 2.41 -16.81 -8.01
C ALA A 191 1.93 -17.98 -7.12
N LEU A 192 0.82 -18.61 -7.49
CA LEU A 192 0.12 -19.61 -6.69
C LEU A 192 0.40 -21.04 -7.16
N GLY A 193 0.77 -21.21 -8.44
CA GLY A 193 1.02 -22.53 -9.04
C GLY A 193 -0.26 -23.30 -9.36
N THR A 194 -1.42 -22.63 -9.36
CA THR A 194 -2.72 -23.22 -9.66
C THR A 194 -3.42 -22.44 -10.78
N ARG A 195 -3.88 -23.18 -11.80
CA ARG A 195 -4.63 -22.61 -12.94
C ARG A 195 -6.08 -22.21 -12.59
N ASP A 196 -6.60 -22.68 -11.45
CA ASP A 196 -8.00 -22.49 -11.02
C ASP A 196 -8.23 -21.28 -10.11
N ASN A 197 -7.36 -20.28 -10.16
CA ASN A 197 -7.65 -19.01 -9.48
C ASN A 197 -8.63 -18.22 -10.33
N ASP A 198 -9.72 -17.73 -9.73
CA ASP A 198 -10.67 -16.83 -10.39
C ASP A 198 -10.19 -15.37 -10.28
N PRO A 199 -9.45 -14.83 -11.26
CA PRO A 199 -8.98 -13.45 -11.24
C PRO A 199 -10.14 -12.46 -11.28
N GLU A 200 -11.33 -12.88 -11.75
CA GLU A 200 -12.47 -11.99 -11.95
C GLU A 200 -12.93 -11.40 -10.62
N ARG A 201 -13.06 -12.23 -9.58
CA ARG A 201 -13.50 -11.80 -8.25
C ARG A 201 -12.51 -10.82 -7.63
N ALA A 202 -11.21 -11.10 -7.73
CA ALA A 202 -10.16 -10.22 -7.22
C ALA A 202 -10.15 -8.87 -7.96
N ILE A 203 -10.30 -8.88 -9.29
CA ILE A 203 -10.38 -7.65 -10.10
C ILE A 203 -11.63 -6.85 -9.75
N LYS A 204 -12.80 -7.50 -9.59
CA LYS A 204 -14.04 -6.84 -9.15
C LYS A 204 -13.91 -6.24 -7.75
N ALA A 205 -13.20 -6.90 -6.83
CA ALA A 205 -12.91 -6.37 -5.49
C ALA A 205 -12.02 -5.11 -5.58
N PHE A 206 -10.95 -5.17 -6.38
CA PHE A 206 -10.07 -4.02 -6.63
C PHE A 206 -10.78 -2.82 -7.26
N MET A 207 -11.62 -3.05 -8.28
CA MET A 207 -12.38 -1.97 -8.92
C MET A 207 -13.37 -1.30 -7.95
N ARG A 208 -14.05 -2.09 -7.09
CA ARG A 208 -14.93 -1.57 -6.03
C ARG A 208 -14.14 -0.73 -5.02
N TRP A 209 -12.99 -1.22 -4.57
CA TRP A 209 -12.10 -0.48 -3.68
C TRP A 209 -11.63 0.84 -4.30
N ARG A 210 -11.15 0.82 -5.55
CA ARG A 210 -10.68 2.01 -6.28
C ARG A 210 -11.79 3.04 -6.47
N ALA A 211 -13.01 2.61 -6.76
CA ALA A 211 -14.17 3.49 -6.87
C ALA A 211 -14.56 4.13 -5.52
N GLY A 212 -14.48 3.35 -4.42
CA GLY A 212 -14.66 3.85 -3.07
C GLY A 212 -13.63 4.91 -2.69
N ALA A 213 -12.34 4.66 -2.97
CA ALA A 213 -11.24 5.58 -2.68
C ALA A 213 -11.39 6.95 -3.38
N LYS A 214 -11.82 6.94 -4.66
CA LYS A 214 -12.11 8.17 -5.41
C LYS A 214 -13.26 8.98 -4.80
N ARG A 215 -14.31 8.31 -4.32
CA ARG A 215 -15.47 8.98 -3.69
C ARG A 215 -15.11 9.61 -2.35
N SER A 216 -14.20 9.01 -1.57
CA SER A 216 -13.70 9.62 -0.33
C SER A 216 -12.80 10.82 -0.58
N GLN A 217 -12.01 10.83 -1.66
CA GLN A 217 -11.19 11.98 -2.05
C GLN A 217 -12.04 13.15 -2.59
N GLY A 218 -13.11 12.87 -3.32
CA GLY A 218 -14.04 13.91 -3.80
C GLY A 218 -14.96 14.52 -2.73
N ARG A 219 -14.97 13.98 -1.50
CA ARG A 219 -15.74 14.52 -0.36
C ARG A 219 -14.92 15.46 0.54
N GLN A 220 -13.66 15.72 0.20
CA GLN A 220 -12.81 16.71 0.86
C GLN A 220 -12.73 17.99 0.02
N VAL A 221 -13.81 18.76 -0.03
CA VAL A 221 -13.76 20.21 -0.22
C VAL A 221 -14.89 20.80 0.62
N PRO A 222 -14.62 21.68 1.61
CA PRO A 222 -15.67 22.45 2.28
C PRO A 222 -16.32 23.46 1.32
#